data_AF-A0A7V1MJE2-F1
#
_entry.id   AF-A0A7V1MJE2-F1
#
_cell.length_a   1.000
_cell.length_b   1.000
_cell.length_c   1.000
_cell.angle_alpha   90.00
_cell.angle_beta   90.00
_cell.angle_gamma   90.00
#
_symmetry.space_group_name_H-M   'P 1'
#
loop_
_entity.id
_entity.type
_entity.pdbx_description
1 polymer ?
#
loop_
_entity_poly.entity_id
_entity_poly.type
_entity_poly.pdbx_seq_one_letter_code
_entity_poly.pdbx_strand_id
1 'polypeptide(L)'
;MDRTLPLYSWPSAPVKLKLEKNEVHVWFASLNIPPVQLKSLKLNLASDELDRAERFRFQRDRDHYIAARGILREIISCYLKKDPSKLKFIY
;
A
#
# COMPACT_ATOMS: atom_id res chain seq x y z
N MET A 1 19.50 11.06 27.39
CA MET A 1 18.10 10.74 27.73
C MET A 1 17.58 9.79 26.68
N ASP A 2 17.62 8.51 27.02
CA ASP A 2 17.28 7.39 26.15
C ASP A 2 15.76 7.33 25.97
N ARG A 3 15.26 7.59 24.76
CA ARG A 3 13.84 7.45 24.41
C ARG A 3 13.63 6.03 23.89
N THR A 4 13.69 5.04 24.77
CA THR A 4 13.16 3.71 24.47
C THR A 4 11.65 3.82 24.36
N LEU A 5 11.15 4.15 23.16
CA LEU A 5 9.73 4.03 22.85
C LEU A 5 9.33 2.57 23.08
N PRO A 6 8.23 2.29 23.79
CA PRO A 6 7.78 0.92 23.96
C PRO A 6 7.57 0.29 22.57
N LEU A 7 7.86 -1.00 22.46
CA LEU A 7 7.57 -1.81 21.27
C LEU A 7 6.05 -1.79 21.02
N TYR A 8 5.56 -0.74 20.38
CA TYR A 8 4.18 -0.64 19.94
C TYR A 8 3.97 -1.70 18.86
N SER A 9 3.27 -2.77 19.20
CA SER A 9 2.77 -3.71 18.21
C SER A 9 1.66 -3.01 17.43
N TRP A 10 1.92 -2.72 16.16
CA TRP A 10 0.88 -2.22 15.29
C TRP A 10 -0.21 -3.29 15.18
N PRO A 11 -1.49 -2.97 15.43
CA PRO A 11 -2.55 -3.96 15.41
C PRO A 11 -2.73 -4.50 13.99
N SER A 12 -3.02 -5.80 13.89
CA SER A 12 -3.45 -6.40 12.62
C SER A 12 -4.76 -5.78 12.17
N ALA A 13 -4.95 -5.66 10.85
CA ALA A 13 -6.18 -5.17 10.28
C ALA A 13 -7.39 -6.02 10.71
N PRO A 14 -8.54 -5.42 11.04
CA PRO A 14 -9.75 -6.17 11.34
C PRO A 14 -10.27 -6.86 10.07
N VAL A 15 -10.90 -8.03 10.24
CA VAL A 15 -11.44 -8.84 9.13
C VAL A 15 -12.51 -8.10 8.33
N LYS A 16 -13.26 -7.21 8.99
CA LYS A 16 -14.32 -6.42 8.38
C LYS A 16 -13.96 -4.94 8.43
N LEU A 17 -13.62 -4.39 7.26
CA LEU A 17 -13.36 -2.97 7.10
C LEU A 17 -14.66 -2.24 6.72
N LYS A 18 -15.09 -1.32 7.58
CA LYS A 18 -16.18 -0.38 7.32
C LYS A 18 -15.72 0.97 7.86
N LEU A 19 -15.81 2.02 7.05
CA LEU A 19 -15.43 3.39 7.43
C LEU A 19 -16.70 4.17 7.76
N GLU A 20 -16.89 4.52 9.04
CA GLU A 20 -18.03 5.32 9.48
C GLU A 20 -17.83 6.82 9.22
N LYS A 21 -18.92 7.59 9.32
CA LYS A 21 -18.86 9.05 9.23
C LYS A 21 -18.01 9.59 10.40
N ASN A 22 -17.00 10.41 10.08
CA ASN A 22 -16.02 10.98 11.02
C ASN A 22 -15.00 9.98 11.59
N GLU A 23 -14.81 8.82 10.96
CA GLU A 23 -13.76 7.87 11.31
C GLU A 23 -12.51 8.04 10.43
N VAL A 24 -11.33 7.78 11.00
CA VAL A 24 -10.05 7.73 10.27
C VAL A 24 -9.36 6.42 10.61
N HIS A 25 -9.03 5.65 9.57
CA HIS A 25 -8.19 4.47 9.71
C HIS A 25 -6.75 4.80 9.33
N VAL A 26 -5.82 4.50 10.23
CA VAL A 26 -4.38 4.66 10.01
C VAL A 26 -3.76 3.29 9.75
N TRP A 27 -3.01 3.18 8.67
CA TRP A 27 -2.36 1.95 8.24
C TRP A 27 -0.84 2.09 8.31
N PHE A 28 -0.19 1.04 8.78
CA PHE A 28 1.26 0.89 8.73
C PHE A 28 1.60 -0.29 7.83
N ALA A 29 2.55 -0.10 6.91
CA ALA A 29 2.99 -1.14 6.02
C ALA A 29 4.49 -1.01 5.72
N SER A 30 5.18 -2.15 5.64
CA SER A 30 6.57 -2.19 5.17
C SER A 30 6.61 -2.05 3.65
N LEU A 31 7.52 -1.23 3.14
CA LEU A 31 7.83 -1.16 1.71
C LEU A 31 8.95 -2.14 1.31
N ASN A 32 9.69 -2.64 2.30
CA ASN A 32 10.67 -3.70 2.09
C ASN A 32 9.94 -5.03 2.21
N ILE A 33 9.51 -5.56 1.07
CA ILE A 33 8.71 -6.78 0.96
C ILE A 33 9.40 -7.80 0.04
N PRO A 34 9.13 -9.10 0.20
CA PRO A 34 9.69 -10.13 -0.67
C PRO A 34 9.35 -9.92 -2.16
N PRO A 35 10.25 -10.27 -3.11
CA PRO A 35 10.02 -10.07 -4.54
C PRO A 35 8.75 -10.72 -5.09
N VAL A 36 8.30 -11.84 -4.51
CA VAL A 36 7.04 -12.49 -4.90
C VAL A 36 5.84 -11.61 -4.60
N GLN A 37 5.79 -11.00 -3.41
CA GLN A 37 4.71 -10.08 -3.04
C GLN A 37 4.75 -8.81 -3.89
N LEU A 38 5.96 -8.28 -4.14
CA LEU A 38 6.13 -7.12 -4.99
C LEU A 38 5.62 -7.36 -6.43
N LYS A 39 5.89 -8.55 -6.99
CA LYS A 39 5.36 -8.94 -8.30
C LYS A 39 3.83 -8.98 -8.30
N SER A 40 3.21 -9.57 -7.28
CA SER A 40 1.75 -9.58 -7.15
C SER A 40 1.16 -8.18 -7.04
N LEU A 41 1.77 -7.30 -6.23
CA LEU A 41 1.36 -5.90 -6.13
C LEU A 41 1.50 -5.16 -7.45
N LYS A 42 2.59 -5.39 -8.20
CA LYS A 42 2.82 -4.80 -9.53
C LYS A 42 1.68 -5.11 -10.51
N LEU A 43 1.09 -6.32 -10.44
CA LEU A 43 -0.03 -6.70 -11.31
C LEU A 43 -1.31 -5.89 -11.06
N ASN A 44 -1.43 -5.27 -9.88
CA ASN A 44 -2.58 -4.44 -9.52
C ASN A 44 -2.44 -2.97 -9.94
N LEU A 45 -1.26 -2.53 -10.39
CA LEU A 45 -1.02 -1.14 -10.77
C LEU A 45 -1.65 -0.82 -12.14
N ALA A 46 -2.15 0.40 -12.27
CA ALA A 46 -2.59 0.94 -13.55
C ALA A 46 -1.39 1.31 -14.44
N SER A 47 -1.62 1.47 -15.75
CA SER A 47 -0.55 1.75 -16.72
C SER A 47 0.22 3.02 -16.41
N ASP A 48 -0.45 4.09 -16.00
CA ASP A 48 0.16 5.37 -15.62
C ASP A 48 1.06 5.25 -14.38
N GLU A 49 0.68 4.38 -13.45
CA GLU A 49 1.48 4.09 -12.27
C GLU A 49 2.70 3.23 -12.60
N LEU A 50 2.55 2.25 -13.49
CA LEU A 50 3.66 1.46 -14.01
C LEU A 50 4.65 2.38 -14.73
N ASP A 51 4.17 3.25 -15.63
CA ASP A 51 5.01 4.23 -16.33
C ASP A 51 5.75 5.13 -15.34
N ARG A 52 5.09 5.54 -14.26
CA ARG A 52 5.74 6.34 -13.20
C ARG A 52 6.77 5.53 -12.42
N ALA A 53 6.51 4.26 -12.12
CA ALA A 53 7.48 3.37 -11.50
C ALA A 53 8.74 3.25 -12.37
N GLU A 54 8.56 3.13 -13.69
CA GLU A 54 9.68 2.91 -14.61
C GLU A 54 10.62 4.14 -14.72
N ARG A 55 10.15 5.34 -14.34
CA ARG A 55 10.94 6.59 -14.32
C ARG A 55 11.93 6.68 -13.15
N PHE A 56 11.83 5.84 -12.12
CA PHE A 56 12.79 5.86 -11.01
C PHE A 56 14.15 5.34 -11.45
N ARG A 57 15.22 6.08 -11.22
CA ARG A 57 16.57 5.67 -11.63
C ARG A 57 17.09 4.44 -10.87
N PHE A 58 16.76 4.32 -9.58
CA PHE A 58 17.24 3.24 -8.73
C PHE A 58 16.18 2.16 -8.53
N GLN A 59 16.60 0.89 -8.56
CA GLN A 59 15.71 -0.25 -8.39
C GLN A 59 14.97 -0.20 -7.04
N ARG A 60 15.67 0.19 -5.97
CA ARG A 60 15.07 0.30 -4.63
C ARG A 60 13.89 1.28 -4.59
N ASP A 61 14.04 2.44 -5.22
CA ASP A 61 12.98 3.47 -5.23
C ASP A 61 11.79 3.03 -6.08
N ARG A 62 12.07 2.35 -7.21
CA ARG A 62 11.06 1.71 -8.05
C ARG A 62 10.27 0.67 -7.28
N ASP A 63 10.96 -0.21 -6.55
CA ASP A 63 10.33 -1.27 -5.76
C ASP A 63 9.51 -0.69 -4.60
N HIS A 64 10.04 0.30 -3.89
CA HIS A 64 9.30 1.01 -2.84
C HIS A 64 8.05 1.71 -3.39
N TYR A 65 8.13 2.33 -4.57
CA TYR A 65 6.99 2.94 -5.22
C TYR A 65 5.91 1.90 -5.59
N ILE A 66 6.31 0.78 -6.20
CA ILE A 66 5.39 -0.32 -6.54
C ILE A 66 4.74 -0.87 -5.29
N ALA A 67 5.53 -1.13 -4.23
CA ALA A 67 5.01 -1.62 -2.96
C ALA A 67 3.99 -0.64 -2.36
N ALA A 68 4.36 0.63 -2.21
CA ALA A 68 3.48 1.65 -1.63
C ALA A 68 2.18 1.79 -2.41
N ARG A 69 2.25 1.84 -3.75
CA ARG A 69 1.06 2.00 -4.59
C ARG A 69 0.18 0.75 -4.59
N GLY A 70 0.77 -0.43 -4.68
CA GLY A 70 0.04 -1.69 -4.63
C GLY A 70 -0.69 -1.86 -3.29
N ILE A 71 -0.01 -1.61 -2.17
CA ILE A 71 -0.59 -1.68 -0.83
C ILE A 71 -1.75 -0.70 -0.69
N LEU A 72 -1.59 0.54 -1.17
CA LEU A 72 -2.66 1.53 -1.15
C LEU A 72 -3.90 1.04 -1.92
N ARG A 73 -3.70 0.44 -3.10
CA ARG A 73 -4.79 -0.13 -3.91
C ARG A 73 -5.50 -1.24 -3.16
N GLU A 74 -4.77 -2.18 -2.55
CA GLU A 74 -5.36 -3.28 -1.78
C GLU A 74 -6.15 -2.77 -0.56
N ILE A 75 -5.63 -1.79 0.17
CA ILE A 75 -6.33 -1.19 1.31
C ILE A 75 -7.65 -0.57 0.84
N ILE A 76 -7.61 0.28 -0.18
CA ILE A 76 -8.81 0.96 -0.71
C ILE A 76 -9.79 -0.05 -1.32
N SER A 77 -9.29 -1.09 -1.99
CA SER A 77 -10.12 -2.12 -2.62
C SER A 77 -10.93 -2.88 -1.58
N CYS A 78 -10.40 -3.07 -0.37
CA CYS A 78 -11.14 -3.65 0.75
C CYS A 78 -12.31 -2.76 1.20
N TYR A 79 -12.10 -1.45 1.33
CA TYR A 79 -13.17 -0.52 1.71
C TYR A 79 -14.25 -0.41 0.62
N LEU A 80 -13.85 -0.45 -0.66
CA LEU A 80 -14.77 -0.34 -1.79
C LEU A 80 -15.37 -1.68 -2.24
N LYS A 81 -14.88 -2.81 -1.70
CA LYS A 81 -15.19 -4.17 -2.15
C LYS A 81 -15.05 -4.35 -3.66
N LYS A 82 -13.93 -3.87 -4.20
CA LYS A 82 -13.60 -3.95 -5.64
C LYS A 82 -12.27 -4.64 -5.83
N ASP A 83 -11.98 -5.02 -7.07
CA ASP A 83 -10.67 -5.48 -7.49
C ASP A 83 -9.68 -4.30 -7.47
N PRO A 84 -8.49 -4.42 -6.83
CA PRO A 84 -7.50 -3.34 -6.76
C PRO A 84 -7.01 -2.87 -8.15
N SER A 85 -6.95 -3.75 -9.15
CA SER A 85 -6.55 -3.41 -10.52
C SER A 85 -7.59 -2.53 -11.25
N LYS A 86 -8.85 -2.56 -10.79
CA LYS A 86 -9.96 -1.80 -11.39
C LYS A 86 -10.16 -0.43 -10.77
N LEU A 87 -9.41 -0.08 -9.73
CA LEU A 87 -9.47 1.24 -9.11
C LEU A 87 -8.87 2.30 -10.04
N LYS A 88 -9.57 3.43 -10.17
CA LYS A 88 -9.10 4.60 -10.90
C LYS A 88 -8.81 5.72 -9.91
N PHE A 89 -7.59 6.24 -9.98
CA PHE A 89 -7.16 7.41 -9.22
C PHE A 89 -7.11 8.60 -10.16
N ILE A 90 -7.42 9.78 -9.63
CA ILE A 90 -7.30 11.06 -10.33
C ILE A 90 -6.18 11.82 -9.62
N TYR A 91 -5.23 12.34 -10.40
CA TYR A 91 -4.04 13.07 -9.92
C TYR A 91 -4.04 14.50 -10.42
#